data_AF-A0A7M2WZ41-F1
#
_entry.id   AF-A0A7M2WZ41-F1
#
_cell.length_a   1.000
_cell.length_b   1.000
_cell.length_c   1.000
_cell.angle_alpha   90.00
_cell.angle_beta   90.00
_cell.angle_gamma   90.00
#
_symmetry.space_group_name_H-M   'P 1'
#
loop_
_entity.id
_entity.type
_entity.pdbx_description
1 polymer ?
#
loop_
_entity_poly.entity_id
_entity_poly.type
_entity_poly.pdbx_seq_one_letter_code
_entity_poly.pdbx_strand_id
1 'polypeptide(L)'
;MHADGGPTSVPARTVVMPSEAVVNVGSLHESLSQTRDWDAAVEALAMSTRRVVVSDLLAKDLPARERLALFEAVVLGIIEAARPVAIHWKPAGKLVDPAALLKASGSNSVDALPQAAINVRMFRIARSDDDLLMDTLGLASLGLPDMQVLFHGMEPSRVAAHLYAVALYTLRNGALVDEGETIEGPTRGTEWTARRGKALVEPARPVFDFDPGPDYSVHAA
;
A
#
# COMPACT_ATOMS: atom_id res chain seq x y z
N MET A 1 -29.22 -9.95 38.94
CA MET A 1 -29.17 -10.50 37.57
C MET A 1 -28.96 -9.32 36.64
N HIS A 2 -27.69 -8.94 36.41
CA HIS A 2 -27.35 -7.83 35.53
C HIS A 2 -27.38 -8.34 34.09
N ALA A 3 -28.20 -7.71 33.25
CA ALA A 3 -28.19 -7.92 31.82
C ALA A 3 -26.93 -7.23 31.25
N ASP A 4 -25.93 -8.03 30.92
CA ASP A 4 -24.74 -7.58 30.18
C ASP A 4 -25.12 -7.48 28.70
N GLY A 5 -25.79 -6.38 28.36
CA GLY A 5 -26.24 -6.04 27.01
C GLY A 5 -25.31 -5.04 26.33
N GLY A 6 -24.00 -5.24 26.42
CA GLY A 6 -23.06 -4.48 25.59
C GLY A 6 -23.33 -4.72 24.10
N PRO A 7 -23.04 -3.75 23.21
CA PRO A 7 -23.25 -3.94 21.78
C PRO A 7 -22.46 -5.17 21.32
N THR A 8 -23.16 -6.16 20.76
CA THR A 8 -22.55 -7.33 20.14
C THR A 8 -21.84 -6.88 18.88
N SER A 9 -20.54 -6.58 18.99
CA SER A 9 -19.74 -6.33 17.80
C SER A 9 -19.63 -7.62 17.01
N VAL A 10 -19.96 -7.56 15.72
CA VAL A 10 -19.80 -8.73 14.85
C VAL A 10 -18.29 -8.92 14.64
N PRO A 11 -17.74 -10.12 14.92
CA PRO A 11 -16.29 -10.31 14.81
C PRO A 11 -15.84 -10.16 13.37
N ALA A 12 -14.65 -9.57 13.19
CA ALA A 12 -13.96 -9.56 11.91
C ALA A 12 -13.73 -11.00 11.42
N ARG A 13 -13.84 -11.20 10.10
CA ARG A 13 -13.68 -12.49 9.46
C ARG A 13 -12.76 -12.36 8.26
N THR A 14 -11.99 -13.40 7.98
CA THR A 14 -11.32 -13.55 6.69
C THR A 14 -11.98 -14.70 5.95
N VAL A 15 -12.33 -14.46 4.70
CA VAL A 15 -12.95 -15.46 3.82
C VAL A 15 -11.96 -15.82 2.72
N VAL A 16 -11.83 -17.13 2.51
CA VAL A 16 -11.02 -17.74 1.47
C VAL A 16 -11.97 -18.41 0.49
N MET A 17 -11.99 -17.93 -0.75
CA MET A 17 -12.93 -18.38 -1.78
C MET A 17 -12.17 -18.94 -2.98
N PRO A 18 -12.54 -20.11 -3.51
CA PRO A 18 -12.03 -20.55 -4.78
C PRO A 18 -12.48 -19.58 -5.88
N SER A 19 -11.65 -19.40 -6.90
CA SER A 19 -12.04 -18.68 -8.11
C SER A 19 -11.87 -19.60 -9.30
N GLU A 20 -12.93 -19.77 -10.08
CA GLU A 20 -12.88 -20.47 -11.37
C GLU A 20 -12.30 -19.60 -12.48
N ALA A 21 -12.05 -18.32 -12.21
CA ALA A 21 -11.46 -17.41 -13.17
C ALA A 21 -10.00 -17.79 -13.44
N VAL A 22 -9.69 -18.02 -14.71
CA VAL A 22 -8.32 -18.18 -15.19
C VAL A 22 -7.56 -16.87 -14.96
N VAL A 23 -6.32 -16.98 -14.49
CA VAL A 23 -5.42 -15.85 -14.32
C VAL A 23 -5.10 -15.27 -15.70
N ASN A 24 -5.61 -14.07 -15.99
CA ASN A 24 -5.25 -13.33 -17.20
C ASN A 24 -4.14 -12.34 -16.85
N VAL A 25 -2.89 -12.67 -17.21
CA VAL A 25 -1.72 -11.82 -16.93
C VAL A 25 -1.86 -10.41 -17.54
N GLY A 26 -2.50 -10.27 -18.71
CA GLY A 26 -2.76 -8.96 -19.30
C GLY A 26 -3.63 -8.06 -18.42
N SER A 27 -4.53 -8.64 -17.62
CA SER A 27 -5.34 -7.88 -16.65
C SER A 27 -4.55 -7.38 -15.43
N LEU A 28 -3.31 -7.85 -15.25
CA LEU A 28 -2.42 -7.47 -14.15
C LEU A 28 -1.32 -6.51 -14.59
N HIS A 29 -1.35 -6.02 -15.84
CA HIS A 29 -0.30 -5.19 -16.42
C HIS A 29 0.04 -3.96 -15.56
N GLU A 30 -0.97 -3.24 -15.07
CA GLU A 30 -0.75 -2.07 -14.21
C GLU A 30 -0.03 -2.45 -12.91
N SER A 31 -0.47 -3.52 -12.24
CA SER A 31 0.18 -3.97 -11.00
C SER A 31 1.60 -4.47 -11.24
N LEU A 32 1.85 -5.16 -12.35
CA LEU A 32 3.18 -5.59 -12.75
C LEU A 32 4.10 -4.39 -13.01
N SER A 33 3.62 -3.37 -13.73
CA SER A 33 4.40 -2.16 -14.03
C SER A 33 4.79 -1.36 -12.78
N GLN A 34 4.05 -1.52 -11.69
CA GLN A 34 4.29 -0.87 -10.40
C GLN A 34 4.85 -1.84 -9.33
N THR A 35 5.19 -3.08 -9.69
CA THR A 35 5.91 -4.01 -8.82
C THR A 35 7.41 -3.87 -9.11
N ARG A 36 8.12 -3.12 -8.28
CA ARG A 36 9.54 -2.78 -8.49
C ARG A 36 10.51 -3.63 -7.66
N ASP A 37 9.99 -4.28 -6.63
CA ASP A 37 10.74 -5.07 -5.65
C ASP A 37 10.80 -6.56 -6.01
N TRP A 38 10.22 -6.98 -7.15
CA TRP A 38 10.19 -8.37 -7.57
C TRP A 38 10.28 -8.54 -9.10
N ASP A 39 11.51 -8.63 -9.62
CA ASP A 39 11.77 -8.75 -11.06
C ASP A 39 11.16 -10.03 -11.67
N ALA A 40 11.09 -11.12 -10.91
CA ALA A 40 10.59 -12.42 -11.37
C ALA A 40 9.05 -12.53 -11.38
N ALA A 41 8.31 -11.46 -11.06
CA ALA A 41 6.85 -11.49 -10.94
C ALA A 41 6.14 -11.96 -12.22
N VAL A 42 6.63 -11.53 -13.39
CA VAL A 42 6.06 -11.90 -14.71
C VAL A 42 6.22 -13.40 -14.96
N GLU A 43 7.42 -13.92 -14.75
CA GLU A 43 7.75 -15.35 -14.95
C GLU A 43 6.98 -16.23 -13.96
N ALA A 44 6.88 -15.80 -12.70
CA ALA A 44 6.12 -16.52 -11.67
C ALA A 44 4.63 -16.62 -12.02
N LEU A 45 4.02 -15.56 -12.55
CA LEU A 45 2.61 -15.58 -12.96
C LEU A 45 2.35 -16.44 -14.19
N ALA A 46 3.30 -16.57 -15.11
CA ALA A 46 3.17 -17.43 -16.29
C ALA A 46 2.95 -18.91 -15.91
N MET A 47 3.39 -19.31 -14.71
CA MET A 47 3.23 -20.66 -14.17
C MET A 47 1.86 -20.90 -13.50
N SER A 48 1.02 -19.86 -13.34
CA SER A 48 -0.25 -19.96 -12.61
C SER A 48 -1.46 -20.09 -13.54
N THR A 49 -2.36 -21.03 -13.24
CA THR A 49 -3.62 -21.24 -13.96
C THR A 49 -4.86 -21.10 -13.08
N ARG A 50 -4.67 -20.97 -11.77
CA ARG A 50 -5.73 -20.95 -10.76
C ARG A 50 -5.47 -19.87 -9.74
N ARG A 51 -6.52 -19.37 -9.10
CA ARG A 51 -6.39 -18.43 -8.00
C ARG A 51 -7.41 -18.72 -6.91
N VAL A 52 -7.06 -18.28 -5.70
CA VAL A 52 -7.94 -18.19 -4.56
C VAL A 52 -8.05 -16.71 -4.21
N VAL A 53 -9.25 -16.28 -3.82
CA VAL A 53 -9.50 -14.92 -3.36
C VAL A 53 -9.54 -14.94 -1.85
N VAL A 54 -8.76 -14.05 -1.24
CA VAL A 54 -8.75 -13.83 0.20
C VAL A 54 -9.25 -12.42 0.46
N SER A 55 -10.27 -12.27 1.30
CA SER A 55 -10.83 -10.97 1.67
C SER A 55 -11.16 -10.97 3.14
N ASP A 56 -10.92 -9.85 3.81
CA ASP A 56 -11.54 -9.63 5.10
C ASP A 56 -12.98 -9.14 4.93
N LEU A 57 -13.81 -9.39 5.94
CA LEU A 57 -15.20 -8.98 6.06
C LEU A 57 -15.43 -8.50 7.48
N LEU A 58 -16.27 -7.48 7.64
CA LEU A 58 -16.68 -6.94 8.95
C LEU A 58 -15.49 -6.49 9.81
N ALA A 59 -14.39 -6.11 9.17
CA ALA A 59 -13.15 -5.71 9.82
C ALA A 59 -12.96 -4.18 9.88
N LYS A 60 -13.91 -3.39 9.36
CA LYS A 60 -13.78 -1.93 9.20
C LYS A 60 -13.56 -1.18 10.52
N ASP A 61 -14.06 -1.72 11.63
CA ASP A 61 -14.01 -1.08 12.94
C ASP A 61 -12.74 -1.47 13.72
N LEU A 62 -11.90 -2.35 13.14
CA LEU A 62 -10.58 -2.66 13.70
C LEU A 62 -9.57 -1.57 13.35
N PRO A 63 -8.64 -1.25 14.27
CA PRO A 63 -7.47 -0.43 13.94
C PRO A 63 -6.72 -1.00 12.75
N ALA A 64 -6.29 -0.14 11.82
CA ALA A 64 -5.67 -0.53 10.55
C ALA A 64 -4.56 -1.57 10.69
N ARG A 65 -3.68 -1.40 11.70
CA ARG A 65 -2.58 -2.33 11.99
C ARG A 65 -3.07 -3.70 12.47
N GLU A 66 -4.07 -3.73 13.34
CA GLU A 66 -4.65 -4.98 13.85
C GLU A 66 -5.39 -5.73 12.75
N ARG A 67 -6.16 -4.99 11.95
CA ARG A 67 -6.84 -5.51 10.75
C ARG A 67 -5.86 -6.16 9.78
N LEU A 68 -4.78 -5.46 9.45
CA LEU A 68 -3.75 -5.96 8.56
C LEU A 68 -3.05 -7.19 9.14
N ALA A 69 -2.67 -7.17 10.42
CA ALA A 69 -2.02 -8.30 11.07
C ALA A 69 -2.89 -9.57 11.07
N LEU A 70 -4.20 -9.44 11.34
CA LEU A 70 -5.14 -10.56 11.27
C LEU A 70 -5.29 -11.10 9.84
N PHE A 71 -5.40 -10.20 8.85
CA PHE A 71 -5.50 -10.60 7.46
C PHE A 71 -4.23 -11.31 6.98
N GLU A 72 -3.07 -10.76 7.30
CA GLU A 72 -1.78 -11.32 6.90
C GLU A 72 -1.48 -12.66 7.55
N ALA A 73 -1.87 -12.89 8.81
CA ALA A 73 -1.75 -14.20 9.45
C ALA A 73 -2.46 -15.30 8.63
N VAL A 74 -3.63 -14.99 8.05
CA VAL A 74 -4.34 -15.91 7.15
C VAL A 74 -3.60 -16.08 5.82
N VAL A 75 -3.07 -14.99 5.25
CA VAL A 75 -2.28 -15.05 4.01
C VAL A 75 -1.03 -15.93 4.21
N LEU A 76 -0.28 -15.76 5.31
CA LEU A 76 0.89 -16.56 5.64
C LEU A 76 0.54 -18.04 5.78
N GLY A 77 -0.56 -18.37 6.47
CA GLY A 77 -1.05 -19.75 6.57
C GLY A 77 -1.40 -20.36 5.20
N ILE A 78 -1.95 -19.56 4.28
CA ILE A 78 -2.19 -19.99 2.89
C ILE A 78 -0.88 -20.21 2.15
N ILE A 79 0.13 -19.35 2.36
CA ILE A 79 1.44 -19.52 1.72
C ILE A 79 2.06 -20.86 2.17
N GLU A 80 2.03 -21.16 3.46
CA GLU A 80 2.55 -22.42 3.99
C GLU A 80 1.80 -23.64 3.46
N ALA A 81 0.47 -23.59 3.41
CA ALA A 81 -0.37 -24.71 3.05
C ALA A 81 -0.41 -24.98 1.52
N ALA A 82 -0.50 -23.93 0.71
CA ALA A 82 -0.77 -24.03 -0.72
C ALA A 82 0.41 -23.64 -1.62
N ARG A 83 1.44 -22.99 -1.05
CA ARG A 83 2.65 -22.54 -1.77
C ARG A 83 2.32 -21.83 -3.10
N PRO A 84 1.52 -20.76 -3.06
CA PRO A 84 1.21 -20.00 -4.26
C PRO A 84 2.50 -19.48 -4.89
N VAL A 85 2.50 -19.32 -6.22
CA VAL A 85 3.66 -18.77 -6.95
C VAL A 85 3.74 -17.25 -6.89
N ALA A 86 2.62 -16.58 -6.60
CA ALA A 86 2.52 -15.12 -6.52
C ALA A 86 1.32 -14.73 -5.64
N ILE A 87 1.41 -13.57 -4.99
CA ILE A 87 0.27 -12.91 -4.35
C ILE A 87 -0.04 -11.63 -5.13
N HIS A 88 -1.29 -11.45 -5.57
CA HIS A 88 -1.77 -10.16 -6.03
C HIS A 88 -2.37 -9.41 -4.85
N TRP A 89 -1.60 -8.49 -4.25
CA TRP A 89 -2.10 -7.62 -3.19
C TRP A 89 -2.91 -6.49 -3.81
N LYS A 90 -4.12 -6.82 -4.28
CA LYS A 90 -4.96 -5.92 -5.07
C LYS A 90 -5.13 -4.52 -4.46
N PRO A 91 -5.33 -4.34 -3.14
CA PRO A 91 -5.46 -3.01 -2.55
C PRO A 91 -4.22 -2.13 -2.69
N ALA A 92 -3.02 -2.73 -2.77
CA ALA A 92 -1.76 -2.02 -2.98
C ALA A 92 -1.37 -1.97 -4.47
N GLY A 93 -2.14 -2.63 -5.34
CA GLY A 93 -1.87 -2.67 -6.77
C GLY A 93 -0.49 -3.24 -7.12
N LYS A 94 0.02 -4.21 -6.34
CA LYS A 94 1.32 -4.87 -6.59
C LYS A 94 1.24 -6.39 -6.50
N LEU A 95 2.24 -7.03 -7.09
CA LEU A 95 2.51 -8.44 -6.92
C LEU A 95 3.55 -8.59 -5.79
N VAL A 96 3.43 -9.67 -5.03
CA VAL A 96 4.30 -9.95 -3.88
C VAL A 96 4.83 -11.38 -4.02
N ASP A 97 6.15 -11.52 -3.84
CA ASP A 97 6.80 -12.82 -3.72
C ASP A 97 6.39 -13.48 -2.38
N PRO A 98 5.71 -14.64 -2.42
CA PRO A 98 5.31 -15.35 -1.20
C PRO A 98 6.48 -15.74 -0.30
N ALA A 99 7.65 -16.05 -0.88
CA ALA A 99 8.84 -16.40 -0.12
C ALA A 99 9.44 -15.18 0.59
N ALA A 100 9.47 -14.03 -0.09
CA ALA A 100 9.87 -12.77 0.53
C ALA A 100 8.94 -12.38 1.68
N LEU A 101 7.63 -12.55 1.52
CA LEU A 101 6.65 -12.25 2.58
C LEU A 101 6.83 -13.16 3.81
N LEU A 102 7.00 -14.48 3.62
CA LEU A 102 7.30 -15.41 4.73
C LEU A 102 8.61 -15.08 5.43
N LYS A 103 9.64 -14.72 4.66
CA LYS A 103 10.94 -14.34 5.24
C LYS A 103 10.82 -13.07 6.07
N ALA A 104 10.05 -12.09 5.59
CA ALA A 104 9.79 -10.87 6.32
C ALA A 104 9.06 -11.17 7.63
N SER A 105 7.99 -11.98 7.60
CA SER A 105 7.16 -12.29 8.78
C SER A 105 7.91 -13.05 9.88
N GLY A 106 8.96 -13.81 9.52
CA GLY A 106 9.83 -14.50 10.47
C GLY A 106 10.86 -13.61 11.17
N SER A 107 11.08 -12.38 10.68
CA SER A 107 11.78 -11.38 11.47
C SER A 107 10.82 -10.94 12.57
N ASN A 108 11.20 -11.01 13.85
CA ASN A 108 10.38 -10.51 14.97
C ASN A 108 10.12 -8.99 14.93
N SER A 109 10.27 -8.35 13.76
CA SER A 109 9.91 -6.97 13.51
C SER A 109 8.44 -6.91 13.08
N VAL A 110 7.72 -5.97 13.67
CA VAL A 110 6.38 -5.54 13.24
C VAL A 110 6.43 -4.94 11.81
N ASP A 111 7.62 -4.86 11.21
CA ASP A 111 7.95 -4.15 9.97
C ASP A 111 7.83 -5.05 8.73
N ALA A 112 7.49 -6.32 8.94
CA ALA A 112 7.15 -7.25 7.87
C ALA A 112 5.75 -6.98 7.27
N LEU A 113 4.80 -6.67 8.15
CA LEU A 113 3.39 -6.48 7.80
C LEU A 113 3.13 -5.44 6.68
N PRO A 114 3.84 -4.31 6.62
CA PRO A 114 3.49 -3.24 5.69
C PRO A 114 4.04 -3.42 4.26
N GLN A 115 5.04 -4.29 4.04
CA GLN A 115 5.74 -4.37 2.75
C GLN A 115 4.85 -4.89 1.62
N ALA A 116 3.94 -5.82 1.94
CA ALA A 116 2.95 -6.31 0.98
C ALA A 116 1.78 -5.33 0.80
N ALA A 117 1.40 -4.64 1.88
CA ALA A 117 0.17 -3.86 1.95
C ALA A 117 0.29 -2.40 1.49
N ILE A 118 1.51 -1.89 1.31
CA ILE A 118 1.77 -0.54 0.84
C ILE A 118 2.69 -0.63 -0.37
N ASN A 119 2.27 -0.02 -1.48
CA ASN A 119 3.12 0.17 -2.66
C ASN A 119 3.45 1.64 -2.83
N VAL A 120 4.68 1.96 -3.28
CA VAL A 120 5.01 3.29 -3.78
C VAL A 120 5.07 3.23 -5.29
N ARG A 121 4.19 3.99 -5.95
CA ARG A 121 4.07 4.02 -7.41
C ARG A 121 4.73 5.28 -7.93
N MET A 122 5.26 5.19 -9.16
CA MET A 122 5.88 6.32 -9.85
C MET A 122 5.27 6.49 -11.23
N PHE A 123 4.94 7.73 -11.56
CA PHE A 123 4.36 8.15 -12.83
C PHE A 123 5.15 9.33 -13.38
N ARG A 124 5.49 9.28 -14.68
CA ARG A 124 6.06 10.43 -15.39
C ARG A 124 4.93 11.30 -15.93
N ILE A 125 5.08 12.61 -15.84
CA ILE A 125 4.09 13.54 -16.40
C ILE A 125 4.38 13.73 -17.89
N ALA A 126 3.40 13.43 -18.76
CA ALA A 126 3.61 13.36 -20.21
C ALA A 126 4.09 14.66 -20.90
N ARG A 127 4.07 15.80 -20.20
CA ARG A 127 4.48 17.12 -20.73
C ARG A 127 5.74 17.69 -20.07
N SER A 128 6.42 16.91 -19.23
CA SER A 128 7.70 17.29 -18.62
C SER A 128 8.62 16.07 -18.58
N ASP A 129 9.89 16.27 -18.93
CA ASP A 129 10.88 15.20 -18.87
C ASP A 129 11.35 14.92 -17.43
N ASP A 130 11.16 15.90 -16.52
CA ASP A 130 11.69 15.87 -15.16
C ASP A 130 10.60 15.76 -14.07
N ASP A 131 9.33 16.05 -14.39
CA ASP A 131 8.26 16.03 -13.40
C ASP A 131 7.76 14.60 -13.14
N LEU A 132 7.70 14.25 -11.86
CA LEU A 132 7.26 12.96 -11.37
C LEU A 132 6.13 13.12 -10.37
N LEU A 133 5.11 12.30 -10.55
CA LEU A 133 4.13 12.02 -9.50
C LEU A 133 4.51 10.70 -8.83
N MET A 134 4.64 10.73 -7.52
CA MET A 134 4.71 9.51 -6.72
C MET A 134 3.56 9.48 -5.73
N ASP A 135 3.03 8.30 -5.50
CA ASP A 135 2.03 8.07 -4.47
C ASP A 135 2.24 6.75 -3.75
N THR A 136 1.62 6.62 -2.58
CA THR A 136 1.42 5.32 -1.95
C THR A 136 0.07 4.77 -2.33
N LEU A 137 -0.06 3.46 -2.39
CA LEU A 137 -1.34 2.79 -2.58
C LEU A 137 -1.45 1.64 -1.58
N GLY A 138 -2.53 1.63 -0.81
CA GLY A 138 -2.91 0.52 0.05
C GLY A 138 -3.53 0.95 1.37
N LEU A 139 -3.09 2.07 1.94
CA LEU A 139 -3.59 2.58 3.23
C LEU A 139 -5.08 2.91 3.17
N ALA A 140 -5.56 3.44 2.04
CA ALA A 140 -6.98 3.76 1.86
C ALA A 140 -7.89 2.56 2.10
N SER A 141 -7.44 1.35 1.74
CA SER A 141 -8.21 0.12 1.97
C SER A 141 -8.35 -0.25 3.45
N LEU A 142 -7.44 0.25 4.29
CA LEU A 142 -7.42 0.11 5.74
C LEU A 142 -8.07 1.30 6.46
N GLY A 143 -8.64 2.26 5.74
CA GLY A 143 -9.30 3.44 6.30
C GLY A 143 -8.35 4.59 6.63
N LEU A 144 -7.12 4.57 6.12
CA LEU A 144 -6.12 5.62 6.30
C LEU A 144 -5.83 6.32 4.97
N PRO A 145 -5.52 7.62 4.94
CA PRO A 145 -5.12 8.27 3.70
C PRO A 145 -3.79 7.71 3.17
N ASP A 146 -3.67 7.61 1.85
CA ASP A 146 -2.39 7.36 1.19
C ASP A 146 -1.58 8.67 1.10
N MET A 147 -0.33 8.60 0.62
CA MET A 147 0.56 9.76 0.45
C MET A 147 0.71 10.07 -1.04
N GLN A 148 0.85 11.33 -1.42
CA GLN A 148 1.24 11.71 -2.78
C GLN A 148 2.15 12.94 -2.77
N VAL A 149 2.97 13.07 -3.81
CA VAL A 149 3.80 14.25 -4.07
C VAL A 149 4.03 14.37 -5.57
N LEU A 150 3.82 15.56 -6.09
CA LEU A 150 4.21 15.96 -7.43
C LEU A 150 5.47 16.83 -7.32
N PHE A 151 6.55 16.43 -7.99
CA PHE A 151 7.84 17.08 -7.84
C PHE A 151 8.70 17.04 -9.09
N HIS A 152 9.73 17.88 -9.12
CA HIS A 152 10.84 17.83 -10.06
C HIS A 152 12.18 17.90 -9.31
N GLY A 153 13.28 17.56 -9.98
CA GLY A 153 14.65 17.81 -9.48
C GLY A 153 15.09 17.04 -8.22
N MET A 154 14.25 16.19 -7.64
CA MET A 154 14.62 15.32 -6.51
C MET A 154 14.98 13.91 -6.97
N GLU A 155 15.84 13.23 -6.20
CA GLU A 155 16.22 11.84 -6.47
C GLU A 155 15.02 10.90 -6.19
N PRO A 156 14.51 10.16 -7.21
CA PRO A 156 13.28 9.39 -7.07
C PRO A 156 13.32 8.32 -5.97
N SER A 157 14.45 7.64 -5.76
CA SER A 157 14.53 6.57 -4.75
C SER A 157 14.43 7.10 -3.32
N ARG A 158 14.97 8.29 -3.02
CA ARG A 158 14.82 8.99 -1.74
C ARG A 158 13.39 9.44 -1.50
N VAL A 159 12.73 9.99 -2.52
CA VAL A 159 11.30 10.35 -2.42
C VAL A 159 10.48 9.10 -2.13
N ALA A 160 10.71 8.01 -2.86
CA ALA A 160 9.99 6.76 -2.65
C ALA A 160 10.20 6.19 -1.24
N ALA A 161 11.45 6.16 -0.75
CA ALA A 161 11.76 5.73 0.61
C ALA A 161 11.09 6.62 1.67
N HIS A 162 11.05 7.92 1.44
CA HIS A 162 10.41 8.87 2.34
C HIS A 162 8.89 8.70 2.38
N LEU A 163 8.21 8.63 1.23
CA LEU A 163 6.77 8.33 1.17
C LEU A 163 6.41 7.02 1.86
N TYR A 164 7.22 5.98 1.63
CA TYR A 164 7.05 4.69 2.30
C TYR A 164 7.18 4.85 3.82
N ALA A 165 8.21 5.55 4.31
CA ALA A 165 8.40 5.79 5.74
C ALA A 165 7.24 6.58 6.38
N VAL A 166 6.71 7.60 5.68
CA VAL A 166 5.54 8.35 6.14
C VAL A 166 4.31 7.45 6.18
N ALA A 167 4.06 6.66 5.13
CA ALA A 167 2.95 5.70 5.11
C ALA A 167 3.05 4.64 6.21
N LEU A 168 4.25 4.13 6.49
CA LEU A 168 4.52 3.25 7.62
C LEU A 168 4.18 3.91 8.95
N TYR A 169 4.60 5.16 9.13
CA TYR A 169 4.31 5.93 10.33
C TYR A 169 2.79 6.12 10.50
N THR A 170 2.07 6.44 9.42
CA THR A 170 0.61 6.55 9.41
C THR A 170 -0.09 5.24 9.72
N LEU A 171 0.39 4.11 9.19
CA LEU A 171 -0.17 2.80 9.52
C LEU A 171 -0.01 2.46 11.01
N ARG A 172 1.14 2.82 11.60
CA ARG A 172 1.46 2.51 13.00
C ARG A 172 0.71 3.37 13.99
N ASN A 173 0.53 4.65 13.67
CA ASN A 173 0.05 5.64 14.62
C ASN A 173 -1.30 6.26 14.26
N GLY A 174 -1.85 5.93 13.09
CA GLY A 174 -3.03 6.57 12.52
C GLY A 174 -2.69 7.81 11.67
N ALA A 175 -3.72 8.48 11.17
CA ALA A 175 -3.57 9.74 10.45
C ALA A 175 -3.18 10.85 11.43
N LEU A 176 -1.87 11.02 11.65
CA LEU A 176 -1.31 11.99 12.58
C LEU A 176 -0.98 13.34 11.96
N VAL A 177 -0.99 13.46 10.63
CA VAL A 177 -0.64 14.70 9.96
C VAL A 177 -1.86 15.59 9.84
N ASP A 178 -1.79 16.78 10.44
CA ASP A 178 -2.82 17.79 10.29
C ASP A 178 -2.61 18.60 8.99
N GLU A 179 -3.69 19.20 8.49
CA GLU A 179 -3.61 20.04 7.30
C GLU A 179 -2.74 21.27 7.58
N GLY A 180 -1.74 21.51 6.72
CA GLY A 180 -0.76 22.59 6.90
C GLY A 180 0.41 22.23 7.81
N GLU A 181 0.44 21.03 8.40
CA GLU A 181 1.61 20.56 9.15
C GLU A 181 2.79 20.34 8.21
N THR A 182 3.99 20.66 8.70
CA THR A 182 5.25 20.50 7.98
C THR A 182 6.01 19.31 8.52
N ILE A 183 6.49 18.44 7.63
CA ILE A 183 7.38 17.32 7.96
C ILE A 183 8.76 17.53 7.32
N GLU A 184 9.81 16.93 7.90
CA GLU A 184 11.12 16.90 7.26
C GLU A 184 11.02 16.11 5.95
N GLY A 185 11.52 16.67 4.85
CA GLY A 185 11.52 16.03 3.54
C GLY A 185 12.64 14.97 3.36
N PRO A 186 12.72 14.33 2.18
CA PRO A 186 13.69 13.27 1.89
C PRO A 186 15.15 13.76 1.86
N THR A 187 15.37 15.07 1.74
CA THR A 187 16.68 15.70 1.80
C THR A 187 16.77 16.54 3.07
N ARG A 188 17.85 16.37 3.83
CA ARG A 188 18.05 17.10 5.09
C ARG A 188 17.91 18.60 4.88
N GLY A 189 17.10 19.25 5.71
CA GLY A 189 16.83 20.68 5.63
C GLY A 189 15.77 21.08 4.59
N THR A 190 15.14 20.11 3.93
CA THR A 190 13.90 20.36 3.17
C THR A 190 12.70 20.13 4.08
N GLU A 191 11.64 20.90 3.83
CA GLU A 191 10.39 20.88 4.59
C GLU A 191 9.25 20.67 3.62
N TRP A 192 8.39 19.68 3.90
CA TRP A 192 7.24 19.34 3.09
C TRP A 192 5.96 19.70 3.83
N THR A 193 5.09 20.49 3.19
CA THR A 193 3.81 20.86 3.78
C THR A 193 2.73 19.88 3.35
N ALA A 194 2.03 19.27 4.31
CA ALA A 194 0.95 18.34 4.03
C ALA A 194 -0.38 19.05 3.79
N ARG A 195 -1.13 18.61 2.78
CA ARG A 195 -2.51 19.05 2.52
C ARG A 195 -3.41 17.84 2.34
N ARG A 196 -4.65 17.92 2.83
CA ARG A 196 -5.64 16.87 2.56
C ARG A 196 -6.12 16.99 1.12
N GLY A 197 -6.14 15.88 0.39
CA GLY A 197 -6.47 15.88 -1.02
C GLY A 197 -7.16 14.60 -1.48
N LYS A 198 -7.33 14.52 -2.80
CA LYS A 198 -7.72 13.30 -3.52
C LYS A 198 -6.58 12.89 -4.42
N ALA A 199 -6.39 11.59 -4.58
CA ALA A 199 -5.36 11.05 -5.47
C ALA A 199 -5.49 11.63 -6.89
N LEU A 200 -4.35 12.02 -7.47
CA LEU A 200 -4.26 12.54 -8.84
C LEU A 200 -4.33 11.43 -9.90
N VAL A 201 -4.15 10.17 -9.48
CA VAL A 201 -4.22 8.97 -10.33
C VAL A 201 -5.10 7.92 -9.69
N GLU A 202 -5.73 7.09 -10.52
CA GLU A 202 -6.59 6.01 -10.05
C GLU A 202 -5.83 5.01 -9.13
N PRO A 203 -6.53 4.37 -8.17
CA PRO A 203 -7.95 4.57 -7.84
C PRO A 203 -8.19 5.86 -7.05
N ALA A 204 -9.35 6.49 -7.26
CA ALA A 204 -9.81 7.62 -6.44
C ALA A 204 -9.86 7.26 -4.94
N ARG A 205 -9.13 8.03 -4.11
CA ARG A 205 -9.00 7.80 -2.66
C ARG A 205 -8.50 9.06 -1.93
N PRO A 206 -8.72 9.17 -0.61
CA PRO A 206 -8.13 10.25 0.18
C PRO A 206 -6.61 10.10 0.26
N VAL A 207 -5.91 11.23 0.20
CA VAL A 207 -4.46 11.29 0.32
C VAL A 207 -4.01 12.49 1.15
N PHE A 208 -2.82 12.40 1.73
CA PHE A 208 -2.00 13.56 2.07
C PHE A 208 -1.14 13.92 0.86
N ASP A 209 -1.39 15.10 0.32
CA ASP A 209 -0.65 15.71 -0.78
C ASP A 209 0.44 16.61 -0.22
N PHE A 210 1.69 16.26 -0.46
CA PHE A 210 2.84 16.99 0.04
C PHE A 210 3.30 18.02 -0.98
N ASP A 211 3.39 19.27 -0.52
CA ASP A 211 4.07 20.35 -1.23
C ASP A 211 5.56 20.32 -0.83
N PRO A 212 6.47 19.97 -1.76
CA PRO A 212 7.89 19.82 -1.45
C PRO A 212 8.64 21.16 -1.36
N GLY A 213 7.92 22.29 -1.45
CA GLY A 213 8.47 23.63 -1.41
C GLY A 213 8.87 24.16 -2.80
N PRO A 214 9.11 25.48 -2.92
CA PRO A 214 9.21 26.18 -4.20
C PRO A 214 10.34 25.71 -5.12
N ASP A 215 11.40 25.13 -4.55
CA ASP A 215 12.54 24.62 -5.33
C ASP A 215 12.23 23.30 -6.05
N TYR A 216 11.18 22.59 -5.63
CA TYR A 216 10.84 21.25 -6.10
C TYR A 216 9.36 21.08 -6.48
N SER A 217 8.50 22.04 -6.14
CA SER A 217 7.06 21.99 -6.38
C SER A 217 6.75 22.25 -7.85
N VAL A 218 5.96 21.37 -8.45
CA VAL A 218 5.43 21.60 -9.79
C VAL A 218 4.14 22.39 -9.67
N HIS A 219 4.15 23.63 -10.13
CA HIS A 219 2.93 24.42 -10.27
C HIS A 219 2.35 24.21 -11.66
N ALA A 220 1.04 23.98 -11.74
CA ALA A 220 0.33 24.10 -13.01
C ALA A 220 0.46 25.55 -13.50
N ALA A 221 1.10 25.74 -14.66
CA ALA A 221 1.08 27.00 -15.38
C ALA A 221 -0.33 27.33 -15.90
#